data_AF-A0A6J4TS68-F1
#
_entry.id   AF-A0A6J4TS68-F1
#
_cell.length_a   1.000
_cell.length_b   1.000
_cell.length_c   1.000
_cell.angle_alpha   90.00
_cell.angle_beta   90.00
_cell.angle_gamma   90.00
#
_symmetry.space_group_name_H-M   'P 1'
#
loop_
_entity.id
_entity.type
_entity.pdbx_description
1 polymer ?
#
loop_
_entity_poly.entity_id
_entity_poly.type
_entity_poly.pdbx_seq_one_letter_code
_entity_poly.pdbx_strand_id
1 'polypeptide(L)'
;MQRLADGLWRWTARHPEWHPAGFGDEVACFVLHAAEETILIDPLVPAADDDLAATLDGLVRERVRILITIPYHVRSCEQLRDRWTGDREVTIHGHALVGRRLADATGFHPLSPGDELPGGIRAHPLGRPRRAEMPLELSSHRAVAFGDAVVEADGVLHVWESPVDSERRRRWWDERFVPTLRAVAERPVERVLVTHGDPVLADGGAALAAAVDRGPWQPPRG
;
A
#
# COMPACT_ATOMS: atom_id res chain seq x y z
N MET A 1 13.42 11.61 -0.84
CA MET A 1 12.71 10.75 -1.81
C MET A 1 13.71 10.03 -2.70
N GLN A 2 13.46 8.76 -3.03
CA GLN A 2 14.33 7.86 -3.80
C GLN A 2 13.60 7.40 -5.06
N ARG A 3 14.26 7.42 -6.22
CA ARG A 3 13.74 6.80 -7.45
C ARG A 3 14.04 5.29 -7.43
N LEU A 4 13.02 4.46 -7.58
CA LEU A 4 13.14 3.00 -7.57
C LEU A 4 13.15 2.41 -8.99
N ALA A 5 12.41 3.04 -9.91
CA ALA A 5 12.39 2.68 -11.32
C ALA A 5 12.03 3.93 -12.15
N ASP A 6 11.94 3.77 -13.46
CA ASP A 6 11.33 4.83 -14.27
C ASP A 6 9.87 5.06 -13.84
N GLY A 7 9.49 6.32 -13.66
CA GLY A 7 8.15 6.68 -13.21
C GLY A 7 7.76 6.21 -11.80
N LEU A 8 8.68 5.71 -10.95
CA LEU A 8 8.37 5.20 -9.61
C LEU A 8 9.35 5.73 -8.56
N TRP A 9 8.80 6.37 -7.53
CA TRP A 9 9.55 6.91 -6.40
C TRP A 9 8.97 6.45 -5.06
N ARG A 10 9.85 6.41 -4.05
CA ARG A 10 9.54 6.10 -2.66
C ARG A 10 10.06 7.20 -1.75
N TRP A 11 9.36 7.45 -0.65
CA TRP A 11 9.94 8.10 0.51
C TRP A 11 9.44 7.41 1.78
N THR A 12 10.11 7.65 2.89
CA THR A 12 9.67 7.20 4.21
C THR A 12 9.38 8.41 5.06
N ALA A 13 8.50 8.23 6.03
CA ALA A 13 8.23 9.18 7.09
C ALA A 13 8.01 8.40 8.38
N ARG A 14 8.25 9.05 9.52
CA ARG A 14 7.97 8.45 10.82
C ARG A 14 6.49 8.05 10.91
N HIS A 15 6.22 6.86 11.43
CA HIS A 15 4.87 6.38 11.59
C HIS A 15 4.08 7.38 12.48
N PRO A 16 2.87 7.81 12.07
CA PRO A 16 2.20 8.97 12.67
C PRO A 16 1.65 8.73 14.09
N GLU A 17 1.25 7.48 14.39
CA GLU A 17 0.59 7.14 15.66
C GLU A 17 1.38 6.13 16.51
N TRP A 18 1.90 5.09 15.87
CA TRP A 18 2.75 4.06 16.47
C TRP A 18 4.23 4.44 16.42
N HIS A 19 4.94 4.30 17.54
CA HIS A 19 6.34 4.74 17.69
C HIS A 19 7.20 3.63 18.33
N PRO A 20 7.39 2.49 17.65
CA PRO A 20 8.23 1.41 18.15
C PRO A 20 9.72 1.78 18.11
N ALA A 21 10.53 1.17 18.98
CA ALA A 21 11.96 1.21 18.85
C ALA A 21 12.42 0.11 17.88
N GLY A 22 12.48 0.42 16.59
CA GLY A 22 12.94 -0.52 15.54
C GLY A 22 11.92 -0.72 14.42
N PHE A 23 11.59 -1.98 14.12
CA PHE A 23 10.63 -2.32 13.07
C PHE A 23 9.33 -1.52 13.22
N GLY A 24 8.96 -0.78 12.17
CA GLY A 24 7.73 -0.01 12.12
C GLY A 24 7.83 1.46 12.51
N ASP A 25 9.00 1.97 12.93
CA ASP A 25 9.17 3.41 13.26
C ASP A 25 9.01 4.29 12.02
N GLU A 26 9.33 3.76 10.84
CA GLU A 26 9.07 4.41 9.56
C GLU A 26 8.04 3.65 8.72
N VAL A 27 7.27 4.42 7.96
CA VAL A 27 6.34 3.94 6.94
C VAL A 27 6.75 4.49 5.58
N ALA A 28 6.73 3.62 4.59
CA ALA A 28 6.97 3.96 3.20
C ALA A 28 5.69 4.48 2.54
N CYS A 29 5.93 5.38 1.59
CA CYS A 29 4.95 5.97 0.70
C CYS A 29 5.50 5.92 -0.73
N PHE A 30 4.61 5.87 -1.70
CA PHE A 30 5.00 5.74 -3.10
C PHE A 30 4.27 6.75 -3.96
N VAL A 31 4.97 7.23 -4.99
CA VAL A 31 4.37 7.99 -6.09
C VAL A 31 4.83 7.37 -7.40
N LEU A 32 3.91 7.23 -8.34
CA LEU A 32 4.20 6.68 -9.64
C LEU A 32 3.42 7.34 -10.77
N HIS A 33 3.99 7.26 -11.97
CA HIS A 33 3.49 7.86 -13.19
C HIS A 33 2.95 6.77 -14.11
N ALA A 34 1.63 6.64 -14.18
CA ALA A 34 0.96 5.68 -15.04
C ALA A 34 0.15 6.42 -16.10
N ALA A 35 0.36 6.12 -17.38
CA ALA A 35 -0.26 6.88 -18.48
C ALA A 35 -0.08 8.40 -18.30
N GLU A 36 -1.16 9.18 -18.30
CA GLU A 36 -1.16 10.64 -18.12
C GLU A 36 -1.47 11.07 -16.66
N GLU A 37 -1.47 10.13 -15.71
CA GLU A 37 -1.85 10.37 -14.33
C GLU A 37 -0.70 10.10 -13.34
N THR A 38 -0.80 10.72 -12.17
CA THR A 38 0.07 10.45 -11.01
C THR A 38 -0.72 9.66 -9.98
N ILE A 39 -0.16 8.56 -9.52
CA ILE A 39 -0.75 7.71 -8.49
C ILE A 39 0.10 7.85 -7.24
N LEU A 40 -0.51 8.19 -6.11
CA LEU A 40 0.10 8.12 -4.79
C LEU A 40 -0.45 6.94 -4.01
N ILE A 41 0.37 6.30 -3.20
CA ILE A 41 -0.03 5.17 -2.35
C ILE A 41 0.29 5.53 -0.91
N ASP A 42 -0.75 5.50 -0.07
CA ASP A 42 -0.69 5.77 1.37
C ASP A 42 0.21 6.98 1.75
N PRO A 43 0.05 8.14 1.11
CA PRO A 43 1.02 9.22 1.23
C PRO A 43 1.02 9.83 2.64
N LEU A 44 2.21 10.05 3.18
CA LEU A 44 2.46 10.74 4.44
C LEU A 44 3.49 11.84 4.21
N VAL A 45 3.12 13.08 4.47
CA VAL A 45 3.99 14.25 4.44
C VAL A 45 4.05 14.82 5.85
N PRO A 46 5.18 14.69 6.56
CA PRO A 46 5.33 15.29 7.88
C PRO A 46 5.09 16.80 7.82
N ALA A 47 4.40 17.37 8.82
CA ALA A 47 4.02 18.78 8.83
C ALA A 47 5.21 19.77 8.77
N ALA A 48 6.41 19.32 9.13
CA ALA A 48 7.64 20.11 9.10
C ALA A 48 8.48 19.91 7.82
N ASP A 49 7.99 19.14 6.84
CA ASP A 49 8.74 18.76 5.63
C ASP A 49 8.17 19.46 4.38
N ASP A 50 8.40 20.78 4.31
CA ASP A 50 7.99 21.61 3.17
C ASP A 50 8.73 21.22 1.87
N ASP A 51 9.97 20.72 1.99
CA ASP A 51 10.78 20.30 0.85
C ASP A 51 10.19 19.07 0.15
N LEU A 52 9.67 18.10 0.90
CA LEU A 52 8.94 16.96 0.34
C LEU A 52 7.64 17.41 -0.34
N ALA A 53 6.89 18.32 0.26
CA ALA A 53 5.65 18.84 -0.34
C ALA A 53 5.95 19.53 -1.69
N ALA A 54 6.95 20.40 -1.75
CA ALA A 54 7.38 21.06 -2.98
C ALA A 54 7.92 20.06 -4.02
N THR A 55 8.62 19.02 -3.57
CA THR A 55 9.09 17.95 -4.45
C THR A 55 7.91 17.21 -5.09
N LEU A 56 6.86 16.90 -4.32
CA LEU A 56 5.66 16.26 -4.85
C LEU A 56 4.91 17.16 -5.83
N ASP A 57 4.83 18.47 -5.58
CA ASP A 57 4.21 19.43 -6.52
C ASP A 57 4.84 19.39 -7.92
N GLY A 58 6.16 19.22 -7.98
CA GLY A 58 6.90 19.10 -9.24
C GLY A 58 6.72 17.74 -9.93
N LEU A 59 6.27 16.71 -9.21
CA LEU A 59 6.03 15.38 -9.77
C LEU A 59 4.59 15.17 -10.26
N VAL A 60 3.60 15.80 -9.61
CA VAL A 60 2.20 15.53 -9.94
C VAL A 60 1.81 16.06 -11.32
N ARG A 61 0.94 15.32 -12.00
CA ARG A 61 0.34 15.66 -13.30
C ARG A 61 -1.06 16.26 -13.13
N GLU A 62 -1.72 16.58 -14.24
CA GLU A 62 -3.09 17.12 -14.25
C GLU A 62 -4.09 16.22 -13.50
N ARG A 63 -3.89 14.91 -13.56
CA ARG A 63 -4.70 13.93 -12.83
C ARG A 63 -3.88 13.28 -11.73
N VAL A 64 -4.40 13.35 -10.51
CA VAL A 64 -3.82 12.75 -9.32
C VAL A 64 -4.81 11.78 -8.69
N ARG A 65 -4.32 10.56 -8.42
CA ARG A 65 -5.09 9.51 -7.79
C ARG A 65 -4.38 9.04 -6.54
N ILE A 66 -4.98 9.28 -5.39
CA ILE A 66 -4.46 8.83 -4.10
C ILE A 66 -5.13 7.51 -3.75
N LEU A 67 -4.35 6.46 -3.61
CA LEU A 67 -4.82 5.12 -3.29
C LEU A 67 -4.48 4.77 -1.83
N ILE A 68 -5.49 4.33 -1.10
CA ILE A 68 -5.39 3.94 0.30
C ILE A 68 -5.52 2.42 0.41
N THR A 69 -4.44 1.74 0.77
CA THR A 69 -4.39 0.26 0.84
C THR A 69 -5.20 -0.30 2.01
N ILE A 70 -5.21 0.40 3.14
CA ILE A 70 -5.90 0.04 4.38
C ILE A 70 -6.49 1.29 5.07
N PRO A 71 -7.71 1.25 5.67
CA PRO A 71 -8.41 2.48 6.03
C PRO A 71 -7.72 3.46 6.97
N TYR A 72 -6.79 3.04 7.83
CA TYR A 72 -6.04 3.97 8.69
C TYR A 72 -4.84 4.63 7.99
N HIS A 73 -4.52 4.24 6.76
CA HIS A 73 -3.48 4.89 5.97
C HIS A 73 -3.93 6.18 5.28
N VAL A 74 -5.09 6.75 5.66
CA VAL A 74 -5.54 8.05 5.11
C VAL A 74 -4.49 9.14 5.26
N ARG A 75 -3.67 9.12 6.33
CA ARG A 75 -2.43 9.91 6.45
C ARG A 75 -2.59 11.34 5.92
N SER A 76 -1.77 11.77 4.96
CA SER A 76 -1.81 13.11 4.37
C SER A 76 -2.69 13.19 3.11
N CYS A 77 -3.60 12.23 2.86
CA CYS A 77 -4.39 12.23 1.63
C CYS A 77 -5.29 13.47 1.47
N GLU A 78 -5.93 13.94 2.55
CA GLU A 78 -6.76 15.15 2.52
C GLU A 78 -5.90 16.40 2.32
N GLN A 79 -4.80 16.51 3.07
CA GLN A 79 -3.84 17.62 2.90
C GLN A 79 -3.35 17.74 1.46
N LEU A 80 -2.99 16.63 0.83
CA LEU A 80 -2.51 16.60 -0.55
C LEU A 80 -3.62 16.84 -1.57
N ARG A 81 -4.82 16.29 -1.33
CA ARG A 81 -6.01 16.63 -2.13
C ARG A 81 -6.24 18.13 -2.11
N ASP A 82 -6.33 18.74 -0.93
CA ASP A 82 -6.65 20.15 -0.76
C ASP A 82 -5.56 21.05 -1.35
N ARG A 83 -4.29 20.62 -1.23
CA ARG A 83 -3.14 21.32 -1.83
C ARG A 83 -3.23 21.43 -3.34
N TRP A 84 -3.70 20.38 -4.01
CA TRP A 84 -3.68 20.28 -5.48
C TRP A 84 -5.03 20.54 -6.13
N THR A 85 -6.10 20.50 -5.35
CA THR A 85 -7.44 20.87 -5.82
C THR A 85 -7.46 22.35 -6.18
N GLY A 86 -7.91 22.65 -7.40
CA GLY A 86 -7.90 23.99 -7.97
C GLY A 86 -7.21 24.02 -9.33
N ASP A 87 -6.04 23.37 -9.41
CA ASP A 87 -5.25 23.24 -10.64
C ASP A 87 -5.32 21.83 -11.23
N ARG A 88 -5.64 20.83 -10.41
CA ARG A 88 -5.57 19.40 -10.77
C ARG A 88 -6.85 18.66 -10.43
N GLU A 89 -7.15 17.61 -11.19
CA GLU A 89 -8.18 16.64 -10.86
C GLU A 89 -7.61 15.66 -9.83
N VAL A 90 -8.05 15.75 -8.57
CA VAL A 90 -7.58 14.87 -7.48
C VAL A 90 -8.71 13.98 -6.98
N THR A 91 -8.45 12.67 -6.92
CA THR A 91 -9.40 11.70 -6.38
C THR A 91 -8.73 10.77 -5.38
N ILE A 92 -9.47 10.37 -4.34
CA ILE A 92 -9.02 9.42 -3.31
C ILE A 92 -9.79 8.11 -3.50
N HIS A 93 -9.09 6.98 -3.48
CA HIS A 93 -9.68 5.66 -3.69
C HIS A 93 -9.21 4.69 -2.61
N GLY A 94 -10.07 3.78 -2.19
CA GLY A 94 -9.73 2.76 -1.20
C GLY A 94 -10.98 2.07 -0.67
N HIS A 95 -10.81 1.20 0.33
CA HIS A 95 -11.96 0.47 0.89
C HIS A 95 -13.02 1.44 1.42
N ALA A 96 -14.31 1.11 1.35
CA ALA A 96 -15.41 2.01 1.78
C ALA A 96 -15.29 2.57 3.21
N LEU A 97 -14.52 1.90 4.09
CA LEU A 97 -14.22 2.39 5.44
C LEU A 97 -13.27 3.60 5.47
N VAL A 98 -12.53 3.88 4.39
CA VAL A 98 -11.71 5.08 4.23
C VAL A 98 -12.55 6.33 4.40
N GLY A 99 -13.74 6.39 3.80
CA GLY A 99 -14.64 7.55 3.94
C GLY A 99 -15.07 7.85 5.38
N ARG A 100 -14.96 6.89 6.31
CA ARG A 100 -15.22 7.12 7.74
C ARG A 100 -14.03 7.72 8.49
N ARG A 101 -12.88 7.81 7.83
CA ARG A 101 -11.60 8.30 8.37
C ARG A 101 -11.21 9.65 7.78
N LEU A 102 -11.93 10.12 6.76
CA LEU A 102 -11.76 11.44 6.18
C LEU A 102 -12.63 12.45 6.95
N ALA A 103 -12.09 13.64 7.18
CA ALA A 103 -12.88 14.77 7.67
C ALA A 103 -13.83 15.29 6.59
N ASP A 104 -13.39 15.28 5.33
CA ASP A 104 -14.15 15.61 4.13
C ASP A 104 -14.03 14.48 3.10
N ALA A 105 -15.16 13.86 2.74
CA ALA A 105 -15.19 12.77 1.75
C ALA A 105 -15.28 13.27 0.29
N THR A 106 -15.12 14.57 0.04
CA THR A 106 -15.10 15.14 -1.32
C THR A 106 -13.99 14.50 -2.16
N GLY A 107 -14.35 14.03 -3.35
CA GLY A 107 -13.45 13.31 -4.25
C GLY A 107 -13.07 11.89 -3.82
N PHE A 108 -13.69 11.35 -2.76
CA PHE A 108 -13.50 9.95 -2.35
C PHE A 108 -14.42 9.01 -3.14
N HIS A 109 -13.83 7.95 -3.69
CA HIS A 109 -14.53 6.90 -4.42
C HIS A 109 -14.17 5.54 -3.80
N PRO A 110 -15.16 4.78 -3.28
CA PRO A 110 -14.87 3.46 -2.71
C PRO A 110 -14.45 2.48 -3.81
N LEU A 111 -13.46 1.65 -3.48
CA LEU A 111 -13.06 0.49 -4.25
C LEU A 111 -13.51 -0.80 -3.58
N SER A 112 -13.92 -1.74 -4.40
CA SER A 112 -14.11 -3.15 -4.07
C SER A 112 -13.06 -4.01 -4.76
N PRO A 113 -12.67 -5.14 -4.18
CA PRO A 113 -11.84 -6.10 -4.89
C PRO A 113 -12.47 -6.55 -6.21
N GLY A 114 -11.64 -6.61 -7.24
CA GLY A 114 -12.07 -6.87 -8.61
C GLY A 114 -12.22 -5.61 -9.45
N ASP A 115 -12.44 -4.45 -8.82
CA ASP A 115 -12.53 -3.16 -9.51
C ASP A 115 -11.21 -2.83 -10.18
N GLU A 116 -11.31 -2.20 -11.35
CA GLU A 116 -10.20 -1.66 -12.12
C GLU A 116 -10.36 -0.16 -12.27
N LEU A 117 -9.25 0.56 -12.18
CA LEU A 117 -9.19 1.98 -12.49
C LEU A 117 -8.22 2.24 -13.65
N PRO A 118 -8.35 3.39 -14.33
CA PRO A 118 -7.33 3.90 -15.24
C PRO A 118 -5.92 3.88 -14.64
N GLY A 119 -4.89 3.78 -15.49
CA GLY A 119 -3.50 3.62 -15.04
C GLY A 119 -3.12 2.19 -14.65
N GLY A 120 -4.02 1.22 -14.88
CA GLY A 120 -3.74 -0.21 -14.67
C GLY A 120 -3.84 -0.65 -13.22
N ILE A 121 -4.68 0.03 -12.44
CA ILE A 121 -4.88 -0.26 -11.01
C ILE A 121 -5.95 -1.34 -10.87
N ARG A 122 -5.70 -2.34 -10.03
CA ARG A 122 -6.71 -3.35 -9.64
C ARG A 122 -6.63 -3.64 -8.15
N ALA A 123 -7.78 -3.60 -7.47
CA ALA A 123 -7.88 -3.98 -6.06
C ALA A 123 -8.07 -5.49 -5.89
N HIS A 124 -7.33 -6.11 -4.98
CA HIS A 124 -7.42 -7.54 -4.67
C HIS A 124 -8.07 -7.78 -3.30
N PRO A 125 -8.76 -8.91 -3.10
CA PRO A 125 -9.30 -9.27 -1.81
C PRO A 125 -8.19 -9.82 -0.91
N LEU A 126 -8.27 -9.58 0.39
CA LEU A 126 -7.38 -10.19 1.37
C LEU A 126 -8.18 -10.90 2.46
N GLY A 127 -7.96 -12.21 2.58
CA GLY A 127 -8.63 -13.06 3.55
C GLY A 127 -10.12 -13.33 3.28
N ARG A 128 -10.67 -14.32 4.00
CA ARG A 128 -12.12 -14.61 4.07
C ARG A 128 -12.50 -14.88 5.54
N PRO A 129 -13.32 -14.04 6.21
CA PRO A 129 -14.01 -12.87 5.69
C PRO A 129 -13.02 -11.80 5.18
N ARG A 130 -13.48 -11.05 4.18
CA ARG A 130 -12.68 -10.03 3.52
C ARG A 130 -12.24 -8.98 4.54
N ARG A 131 -10.93 -8.72 4.58
CA ARG A 131 -10.35 -7.60 5.34
C ARG A 131 -10.57 -6.28 4.63
N ALA A 132 -10.43 -5.20 5.37
CA ALA A 132 -10.51 -3.86 4.82
C ALA A 132 -9.22 -3.45 4.07
N GLU A 133 -8.09 -4.11 4.36
CA GLU A 133 -6.90 -3.99 3.50
C GLU A 133 -7.13 -4.64 2.15
N MET A 134 -6.71 -3.96 1.10
CA MET A 134 -6.78 -4.44 -0.28
C MET A 134 -5.40 -4.26 -0.93
N PRO A 135 -4.73 -5.34 -1.34
CA PRO A 135 -3.53 -5.23 -2.16
C PRO A 135 -3.89 -4.56 -3.49
N LEU A 136 -3.09 -3.59 -3.90
CA LEU A 136 -3.34 -2.78 -5.10
C LEU A 136 -2.33 -3.13 -6.18
N GLU A 137 -2.76 -3.86 -7.20
CA GLU A 137 -1.94 -4.14 -8.38
C GLU A 137 -1.86 -2.90 -9.27
N LEU A 138 -0.67 -2.66 -9.81
CA LEU A 138 -0.29 -1.51 -10.63
C LEU A 138 0.43 -2.05 -11.87
N SER A 139 -0.33 -2.48 -12.86
CA SER A 139 0.18 -3.24 -14.01
C SER A 139 1.18 -2.46 -14.85
N SER A 140 1.07 -1.12 -14.89
CA SER A 140 2.04 -0.21 -15.53
C SER A 140 3.47 -0.38 -15.04
N HIS A 141 3.65 -0.79 -13.77
CA HIS A 141 4.97 -0.98 -13.15
C HIS A 141 5.24 -2.44 -12.76
N ARG A 142 4.33 -3.36 -13.14
CA ARG A 142 4.33 -4.75 -12.68
C ARG A 142 4.49 -4.81 -11.16
N ALA A 143 3.75 -3.96 -10.44
CA ALA A 143 3.88 -3.80 -9.00
C ALA A 143 2.58 -4.18 -8.28
N VAL A 144 2.70 -4.56 -7.01
CA VAL A 144 1.57 -4.65 -6.08
C VAL A 144 1.93 -3.97 -4.77
N ALA A 145 1.03 -3.14 -4.25
CA ALA A 145 1.21 -2.46 -2.98
C ALA A 145 0.40 -3.12 -1.86
N PHE A 146 1.01 -3.23 -0.69
CA PHE A 146 0.40 -3.73 0.54
C PHE A 146 0.45 -2.66 1.63
N GLY A 147 -0.58 -2.65 2.47
CA GLY A 147 -0.61 -1.85 3.69
C GLY A 147 0.28 -2.51 4.72
N ASP A 148 -0.28 -3.39 5.53
CA ASP A 148 0.44 -4.03 6.64
C ASP A 148 0.48 -5.56 6.53
N ALA A 149 -0.39 -6.17 5.71
CA ALA A 149 -0.49 -7.63 5.65
C ALA A 149 0.78 -8.31 5.12
N VAL A 150 1.54 -7.59 4.27
CA VAL A 150 2.86 -8.01 3.80
C VAL A 150 3.84 -6.90 4.10
N VAL A 151 4.93 -7.26 4.75
CA VAL A 151 6.00 -6.35 5.18
C VAL A 151 7.34 -6.93 4.77
N GLU A 152 8.38 -6.11 4.74
CA GLU A 152 9.75 -6.58 4.63
C GLU A 152 10.44 -6.45 5.99
N ALA A 153 11.16 -7.50 6.38
CA ALA A 153 12.07 -7.50 7.51
C ALA A 153 13.23 -8.46 7.20
N ASP A 154 14.43 -8.11 7.66
CA ASP A 154 15.64 -8.92 7.53
C ASP A 154 15.93 -9.39 6.08
N GLY A 155 15.62 -8.56 5.09
CA GLY A 155 15.87 -8.75 3.67
C GLY A 155 14.82 -9.60 2.95
N VAL A 156 13.72 -9.98 3.59
CA VAL A 156 12.68 -10.83 2.99
C VAL A 156 11.27 -10.36 3.32
N LEU A 157 10.34 -10.65 2.40
CA LEU A 157 8.92 -10.38 2.64
C LEU A 157 8.35 -11.34 3.68
N HIS A 158 7.57 -10.85 4.63
CA HIS A 158 6.84 -11.59 5.64
C HIS A 158 5.34 -11.32 5.53
N VAL A 159 4.52 -12.30 5.90
CA VAL A 159 3.08 -12.11 6.05
C VAL A 159 2.79 -11.78 7.51
N TRP A 160 2.46 -10.53 7.79
CA TRP A 160 2.22 -10.10 9.17
C TRP A 160 0.83 -10.55 9.62
N GLU A 161 0.83 -11.61 10.45
CA GLU A 161 -0.41 -12.23 10.92
C GLU A 161 -0.21 -12.91 12.28
N SER A 162 -1.27 -13.01 13.07
CA SER A 162 -1.23 -13.71 14.35
C SER A 162 -0.83 -15.18 14.17
N PRO A 163 -0.06 -15.76 15.11
CA PRO A 163 0.37 -17.16 15.03
C PRO A 163 -0.77 -18.15 14.78
N VAL A 164 -0.44 -19.24 14.09
CA VAL A 164 -1.35 -20.40 13.95
C VAL A 164 -1.23 -21.28 15.20
N ASP A 165 -1.93 -20.89 16.26
CA ASP A 165 -1.87 -21.50 17.60
C ASP A 165 -2.97 -22.55 17.87
N SER A 166 -3.90 -22.73 16.93
CA SER A 166 -5.06 -23.61 17.06
C SER A 166 -5.49 -24.17 15.71
N GLU A 167 -6.20 -25.30 15.71
CA GLU A 167 -6.73 -25.90 14.47
C GLU A 167 -7.67 -24.96 13.72
N ARG A 168 -8.50 -24.21 14.45
CA ARG A 168 -9.38 -23.19 13.86
C ARG A 168 -8.58 -22.12 13.15
N ARG A 169 -7.50 -21.62 13.77
CA ARG A 169 -6.59 -20.64 13.14
C ARG A 169 -5.87 -21.22 11.94
N ARG A 170 -5.42 -22.48 12.02
CA ARG A 170 -4.76 -23.20 10.93
C ARG A 170 -5.67 -23.31 9.72
N ARG A 171 -6.89 -23.79 9.94
CA ARG A 171 -7.90 -23.91 8.89
C ARG A 171 -8.19 -22.56 8.23
N TRP A 172 -8.36 -21.52 9.04
CA TRP A 172 -8.56 -20.17 8.49
C TRP A 172 -7.35 -19.70 7.68
N TRP A 173 -6.13 -19.89 8.19
CA TRP A 173 -4.90 -19.51 7.50
C TRP A 173 -4.81 -20.22 6.13
N ASP A 174 -4.88 -21.55 6.13
CA ASP A 174 -4.69 -22.39 4.94
C ASP A 174 -5.83 -22.24 3.91
N GLU A 175 -7.09 -22.21 4.36
CA GLU A 175 -8.23 -22.26 3.44
C GLU A 175 -8.78 -20.87 3.08
N ARG A 176 -8.51 -19.85 3.91
CA ARG A 176 -9.19 -18.56 3.80
C ARG A 176 -8.25 -17.37 3.60
N PHE A 177 -6.99 -17.46 4.03
CA PHE A 177 -6.04 -16.36 3.93
C PHE A 177 -4.96 -16.59 2.87
N VAL A 178 -4.24 -17.72 2.98
CA VAL A 178 -3.19 -18.13 2.03
C VAL A 178 -3.67 -18.08 0.57
N PRO A 179 -4.86 -18.59 0.19
CA PRO A 179 -5.28 -18.60 -1.20
C PRO A 179 -5.46 -17.19 -1.79
N THR A 180 -5.81 -16.18 -0.97
CA THR A 180 -5.94 -14.80 -1.45
C THR A 180 -4.58 -14.19 -1.77
N LEU A 181 -3.53 -14.50 -1.00
CA LEU A 181 -2.18 -14.02 -1.28
C LEU A 181 -1.54 -14.79 -2.45
N ARG A 182 -1.80 -16.09 -2.58
CA ARG A 182 -1.33 -16.88 -3.74
C ARG A 182 -1.88 -16.35 -5.05
N ALA A 183 -3.17 -15.99 -5.09
CA ALA A 183 -3.76 -15.38 -6.28
C ALA A 183 -3.08 -14.06 -6.68
N VAL A 184 -2.59 -13.27 -5.71
CA VAL A 184 -1.79 -12.06 -5.97
C VAL A 184 -0.38 -12.43 -6.44
N ALA A 185 0.25 -13.44 -5.84
CA ALA A 185 1.59 -13.90 -6.21
C ALA A 185 1.67 -14.49 -7.64
N GLU A 186 0.57 -15.05 -8.14
CA GLU A 186 0.45 -15.58 -9.51
C GLU A 186 0.25 -14.48 -10.58
N ARG A 187 0.05 -13.22 -10.16
CA ARG A 187 0.01 -12.07 -11.08
C ARG A 187 1.40 -11.82 -11.66
N PRO A 188 1.52 -11.16 -12.82
CA PRO A 188 2.81 -10.80 -13.42
C PRO A 188 3.47 -9.61 -12.68
N VAL A 189 3.71 -9.77 -11.38
CA VAL A 189 4.29 -8.76 -10.49
C VAL A 189 5.79 -9.00 -10.28
N GLU A 190 6.58 -7.98 -10.60
CA GLU A 190 8.02 -7.90 -10.34
C GLU A 190 8.30 -7.20 -9.01
N ARG A 191 7.43 -6.27 -8.62
CA ARG A 191 7.66 -5.39 -7.47
C ARG A 191 6.59 -5.58 -6.41
N VAL A 192 7.02 -5.63 -5.15
CA VAL A 192 6.13 -5.62 -3.99
C VAL A 192 6.46 -4.38 -3.17
N LEU A 193 5.53 -3.42 -3.18
CA LEU A 193 5.64 -2.16 -2.46
C LEU A 193 4.99 -2.35 -1.09
N VAL A 194 5.79 -2.28 -0.03
CA VAL A 194 5.33 -2.52 1.34
C VAL A 194 5.45 -1.25 2.16
N THR A 195 4.54 -1.07 3.12
CA THR A 195 4.59 0.06 4.05
C THR A 195 5.77 -0.04 5.00
N HIS A 196 6.08 -1.25 5.50
CA HIS A 196 7.15 -1.47 6.45
C HIS A 196 8.29 -2.25 5.81
N GLY A 197 9.51 -1.74 5.97
CA GLY A 197 10.72 -2.28 5.35
C GLY A 197 10.93 -1.80 3.92
N ASP A 198 11.83 -2.47 3.21
CA ASP A 198 12.19 -2.16 1.83
C ASP A 198 11.31 -2.90 0.81
N PRO A 199 11.01 -2.27 -0.35
CA PRO A 199 10.26 -2.93 -1.41
C PRO A 199 11.11 -4.00 -2.10
N VAL A 200 10.46 -5.10 -2.53
CA VAL A 200 11.06 -6.03 -3.49
C VAL A 200 10.95 -5.41 -4.89
N LEU A 201 12.06 -5.38 -5.63
CA LEU A 201 12.13 -4.69 -6.94
C LEU A 201 12.20 -5.62 -8.16
N ALA A 202 12.38 -6.94 -7.95
CA ALA A 202 12.38 -7.97 -8.97
C ALA A 202 11.85 -9.30 -8.38
N ASP A 203 11.30 -10.18 -9.21
CA ASP A 203 10.79 -11.49 -8.80
C ASP A 203 9.72 -11.44 -7.69
N GLY A 204 8.95 -10.34 -7.63
CA GLY A 204 7.98 -10.07 -6.58
C GLY A 204 6.96 -11.18 -6.34
N GLY A 205 6.47 -11.82 -7.39
CA GLY A 205 5.55 -12.97 -7.27
C GLY A 205 6.19 -14.15 -6.52
N ALA A 206 7.45 -14.47 -6.83
CA ALA A 206 8.20 -15.51 -6.14
C ALA A 206 8.51 -15.12 -4.68
N ALA A 207 8.89 -13.87 -4.43
CA ALA A 207 9.12 -13.36 -3.08
C ALA A 207 7.85 -13.42 -2.21
N LEU A 208 6.69 -13.07 -2.77
CA LEU A 208 5.40 -13.15 -2.09
C LEU A 208 5.00 -14.61 -1.83
N ALA A 209 5.18 -15.50 -2.80
CA ALA A 209 4.96 -16.93 -2.63
C ALA A 209 5.81 -17.50 -1.49
N ALA A 210 7.11 -17.17 -1.45
CA ALA A 210 8.01 -17.58 -0.39
C ALA A 210 7.60 -17.02 1.00
N ALA A 211 7.06 -15.80 1.05
CA ALA A 211 6.52 -15.22 2.28
C ALA A 211 5.33 -16.02 2.82
N VAL A 212 4.43 -16.43 1.92
CA VAL A 212 3.28 -17.26 2.24
C VAL A 212 3.71 -18.65 2.71
N ASP A 213 4.69 -19.27 2.06
CA ASP A 213 5.25 -20.58 2.42
C ASP A 213 5.89 -20.59 3.82
N ARG A 214 6.48 -19.47 4.24
CA ARG A 214 7.08 -19.33 5.59
C ARG A 214 6.05 -19.25 6.72
N GLY A 215 4.77 -19.01 6.41
CA GLY A 215 3.71 -18.92 7.41
C GLY A 215 3.58 -17.51 8.03
N PRO A 216 2.69 -17.35 9.02
CA PRO A 216 2.47 -16.06 9.65
C PRO A 216 3.69 -15.62 10.45
N TRP A 217 3.98 -14.34 10.38
CA TRP A 217 5.07 -13.70 11.10
C TRP A 217 4.55 -12.61 12.04
N GLN A 218 5.28 -12.41 13.13
CA GLN A 218 5.08 -11.32 14.07
C GLN A 218 6.41 -10.58 14.24
N PRO A 219 6.39 -9.24 14.35
CA PRO A 219 7.60 -8.49 14.65
C PRO A 219 8.19 -8.96 15.98
N PRO A 220 9.53 -8.99 16.10
CA PRO A 220 10.19 -9.25 17.37
C PRO A 220 9.63 -8.31 18.44
N ARG A 221 9.32 -8.84 19.62
CA ARG A 221 8.99 -8.00 20.76
C ARG A 221 10.29 -7.34 21.22
N GLY A 222 10.41 -6.03 20.96
CA GLY A 222 11.43 -5.19 21.59
C GLY A 222 11.23 -5.07 23.10
#